data_AF-A0A923IUA3-F1
#
_entry.id   AF-A0A923IUA3-F1
#
_cell.length_a   1.000
_cell.length_b   1.000
_cell.length_c   1.000
_cell.angle_alpha   90.00
_cell.angle_beta   90.00
_cell.angle_gamma   90.00
#
_symmetry.space_group_name_H-M   'P 1'
#
loop_
_entity.id
_entity.type
_entity.pdbx_description
1 polymer ?
#
loop_
_entity_poly.entity_id
_entity_poly.type
_entity_poly.pdbx_seq_one_letter_code
_entity_poly.pdbx_strand_id
1 'polypeptide(L)'
;MKIKLSKLLLKYYFRLQEDYLVPFGPFDQKGSYMASVQIEPIWKKLKLSSKLKAILTIRWKPDNEEMIAKAKEVLHNDVFGTKTDFGNVLFDINLLHHHRKWDLDYLTAIDQQKIEALQGVRLLTAQKNSKSTSDYLHLNLALYSPLMCSLVIPMMAKIPVTSLRYGLELQEGFTFNSIRAAKHPQADDLIAFLYETLTIQQKIFSSFHSLIHLMNEIKHEKGDYKLTGNEMEAISECDSIINYLKASVEKIVMILGLTFEITDLDSKQKHQQKLRALDQKLPPKAKQQPYFTFVWKFIQSDELDKLNSLRNGVNHKKGVSTLQPHSYLDKEMSASPIAEYYDILLGQHRKNTAIFLGVLALLTDDLMFRKPPTAEEIPFCQDLMDISIAVMTEIEKENMMKDNSSNQ
;
A
#
# COMPACT_ATOMS: atom_id res chain seq x y z
N MET A 1 9.85 18.24 -35.69
CA MET A 1 10.98 19.20 -35.55
C MET A 1 10.99 19.97 -34.21
N LYS A 2 9.83 20.37 -33.63
CA LYS A 2 9.76 21.11 -32.34
C LYS A 2 10.29 20.38 -31.08
N ILE A 3 10.30 19.04 -31.06
CA ILE A 3 10.71 18.23 -29.89
C ILE A 3 12.24 18.18 -29.72
N LYS A 4 13.03 18.36 -30.79
CA LYS A 4 14.50 18.27 -30.72
C LYS A 4 15.16 19.54 -30.17
N LEU A 5 14.57 20.72 -30.41
CA LEU A 5 15.14 21.99 -29.97
C LEU A 5 14.94 22.23 -28.46
N SER A 6 13.81 21.82 -27.89
CA SER A 6 13.53 21.97 -26.45
C SER A 6 14.53 21.18 -25.60
N LYS A 7 14.80 19.93 -25.97
CA LYS A 7 15.78 19.08 -25.27
C LYS A 7 17.20 19.63 -25.38
N LEU A 8 17.56 20.19 -26.54
CA LEU A 8 18.87 20.80 -26.78
C LEU A 8 19.08 22.04 -25.90
N LEU A 9 18.07 22.92 -25.79
CA LEU A 9 18.12 24.11 -24.95
C LEU A 9 18.15 23.75 -23.44
N LEU A 10 17.32 22.80 -23.00
CA LEU A 10 17.31 22.29 -21.62
C LEU A 10 18.66 21.69 -21.21
N LYS A 11 19.23 20.83 -22.06
CA LYS A 11 20.47 20.10 -21.77
C LYS A 11 21.72 20.98 -21.86
N TYR A 12 21.84 21.80 -22.90
CA TYR A 12 23.10 22.51 -23.20
C TYR A 12 23.11 23.97 -22.77
N TYR A 13 21.97 24.67 -22.81
CA TYR A 13 21.92 26.10 -22.48
C TYR A 13 21.54 26.33 -21.01
N PHE A 14 20.59 25.56 -20.48
CA PHE A 14 20.14 25.71 -19.10
C PHE A 14 20.89 24.85 -18.08
N ARG A 15 21.69 23.86 -18.54
CA ARG A 15 22.36 22.86 -17.68
C ARG A 15 21.39 22.21 -16.68
N LEU A 16 20.14 22.03 -17.08
CA LEU A 16 19.14 21.43 -16.22
C LEU A 16 19.31 19.91 -16.26
N GLN A 17 19.49 19.29 -15.09
CA GLN A 17 19.23 17.86 -14.95
C GLN A 17 17.79 17.60 -15.40
N GLU A 18 17.55 16.45 -16.06
CA GLU A 18 16.23 16.14 -16.63
C GLU A 18 15.13 16.13 -15.55
N ASP A 19 15.53 15.80 -14.32
CA ASP A 19 14.69 15.67 -13.13
C ASP A 19 15.16 16.58 -11.99
N TYR A 20 14.21 17.22 -11.30
CA TYR A 20 14.43 17.96 -10.05
C TYR A 20 13.79 17.22 -8.89
N LEU A 21 14.54 17.03 -7.81
CA LEU A 21 14.02 16.47 -6.57
C LEU A 21 13.37 17.56 -5.73
N VAL A 22 12.08 17.41 -5.44
CA VAL A 22 11.33 18.30 -4.56
C VAL A 22 10.99 17.54 -3.28
N PRO A 23 11.43 18.02 -2.09
CA PRO A 23 11.11 17.36 -0.84
C PRO A 23 9.61 17.49 -0.54
N PHE A 24 9.03 16.44 0.04
CA PHE A 24 7.61 16.40 0.37
C PHE A 24 7.25 17.32 1.55
N GLY A 25 8.15 17.44 2.52
CA GLY A 25 8.00 18.33 3.67
C GLY A 25 9.12 19.38 3.74
N PRO A 26 9.05 20.30 4.71
CA PRO A 26 10.05 21.36 4.88
C PRO A 26 11.41 20.86 5.35
N PHE A 27 11.50 19.63 5.88
CA PHE A 27 12.72 19.04 6.41
C PHE A 27 13.22 17.88 5.54
N ASP A 28 14.48 17.97 5.13
CA ASP A 28 15.21 16.84 4.55
C ASP A 28 15.71 15.94 5.70
N GLN A 29 14.99 14.85 5.94
CA GLN A 29 15.30 13.88 7.00
C GLN A 29 15.17 12.46 6.44
N LYS A 30 15.88 11.51 7.06
CA LYS A 30 15.90 10.12 6.61
C LYS A 30 14.48 9.54 6.60
N GLY A 31 14.03 9.08 5.44
CA GLY A 31 12.65 8.61 5.23
C GLY A 31 11.67 9.68 4.75
N SER A 32 12.10 10.93 4.52
CA SER A 32 11.31 11.92 3.79
C SER A 32 11.14 11.54 2.32
N TYR A 33 9.90 11.66 1.84
CA TYR A 33 9.60 11.50 0.42
C TYR A 33 10.19 12.64 -0.40
N MET A 34 10.63 12.30 -1.61
CA MET A 34 11.04 13.27 -2.62
C MET A 34 10.32 12.94 -3.93
N ALA A 35 9.77 13.97 -4.56
CA ALA A 35 9.18 13.85 -5.88
C ALA A 35 10.23 14.14 -6.95
N SER A 36 10.38 13.24 -7.93
CA SER A 36 11.18 13.51 -9.12
C SER A 36 10.32 14.24 -10.16
N VAL A 37 10.59 15.53 -10.37
CA VAL A 37 9.81 16.39 -11.27
C VAL A 37 10.59 16.63 -12.57
N GLN A 38 10.06 16.12 -13.68
CA GLN A 38 10.57 16.41 -15.02
C GLN A 38 10.30 17.87 -15.39
N ILE A 39 11.33 18.58 -15.84
CA ILE A 39 11.20 20.00 -16.22
C ILE A 39 10.68 20.19 -17.64
N GLU A 40 10.94 19.23 -18.54
CA GLU A 40 10.56 19.37 -19.96
C GLU A 40 9.05 19.66 -20.15
N PRO A 41 8.13 18.98 -19.46
CA PRO A 41 6.70 19.29 -19.53
C PRO A 41 6.35 20.71 -19.06
N ILE A 42 7.01 21.20 -18.01
CA ILE A 42 6.82 22.55 -17.46
C ILE A 42 7.30 23.61 -18.48
N TRP A 43 8.53 23.44 -18.99
CA TRP A 43 9.09 24.32 -20.01
C TRP A 43 8.20 24.44 -21.24
N LYS A 44 7.64 23.32 -21.72
CA LYS A 44 6.77 23.30 -22.90
C LYS A 44 5.50 24.13 -22.72
N LYS A 45 4.96 24.21 -21.50
CA LYS A 45 3.72 24.95 -21.18
C LYS A 45 3.92 26.46 -21.03
N LEU A 46 5.16 26.93 -20.86
CA LEU A 46 5.44 28.37 -20.77
C LEU A 46 4.98 29.15 -22.00
N LYS A 47 4.44 30.36 -21.76
CA LYS A 47 4.14 31.35 -22.82
C LYS A 47 5.43 31.76 -23.54
N LEU A 48 5.33 32.21 -24.79
CA LEU A 48 6.49 32.58 -25.62
C LEU A 48 7.36 33.66 -24.96
N SER A 49 6.74 34.67 -24.34
CA SER A 49 7.44 35.72 -23.59
C SER A 49 8.22 35.17 -22.39
N SER A 50 7.61 34.25 -21.63
CA SER A 50 8.26 33.57 -20.50
C SER A 50 9.40 32.66 -20.96
N LYS A 51 9.24 31.96 -22.10
CA LYS A 51 10.31 31.15 -22.71
C LYS A 51 11.50 32.00 -23.14
N LEU A 52 11.26 33.15 -23.77
CA LEU A 52 12.31 34.09 -24.17
C LEU A 52 13.03 34.64 -22.94
N LYS A 53 12.29 35.10 -21.92
CA LYS A 53 12.88 35.53 -20.65
C LYS A 53 13.74 34.43 -20.04
N ALA A 54 13.24 33.20 -20.03
CA ALA A 54 13.95 32.08 -19.47
C ALA A 54 15.18 31.65 -20.29
N ILE A 55 15.16 31.77 -21.63
CA ILE A 55 16.35 31.63 -22.50
C ILE A 55 17.42 32.66 -22.14
N LEU A 56 17.02 33.89 -21.84
CA LEU A 56 17.92 34.97 -21.43
C LEU A 56 18.41 34.81 -19.98
N THR A 57 17.65 34.11 -19.13
CA THR A 57 18.06 33.74 -17.77
C THR A 57 18.91 32.46 -17.79
N ILE A 58 20.23 32.63 -17.78
CA ILE A 58 21.18 31.50 -17.62
C ILE A 58 20.86 30.72 -16.34
N ARG A 59 20.74 29.39 -16.42
CA ARG A 59 20.27 28.48 -15.34
C ARG A 59 18.86 28.79 -14.83
N TRP A 60 17.96 29.15 -15.72
CA TRP A 60 16.54 29.26 -15.40
C TRP A 60 16.01 28.02 -14.67
N LYS A 61 15.19 28.22 -13.63
CA LYS A 61 14.42 27.19 -12.94
C LYS A 61 12.93 27.55 -13.00
N PRO A 62 12.01 26.57 -13.03
CA PRO A 62 10.60 26.85 -12.88
C PRO A 62 10.31 27.53 -11.55
N ASP A 63 9.17 28.21 -11.48
CA ASP A 63 8.74 28.82 -10.23
C ASP A 63 8.51 27.76 -9.15
N ASN A 64 8.76 28.12 -7.90
CA ASN A 64 8.64 27.21 -6.75
C ASN A 64 7.20 26.70 -6.62
N GLU A 65 6.19 27.54 -6.87
CA GLU A 65 4.78 27.11 -6.83
C GLU A 65 4.46 26.05 -7.89
N GLU A 66 4.99 26.21 -9.12
CA GLU A 66 4.79 25.25 -10.21
C GLU A 66 5.53 23.93 -9.95
N MET A 67 6.72 24.00 -9.36
CA MET A 67 7.49 22.82 -8.92
C MET A 67 6.77 22.06 -7.81
N ILE A 68 6.25 22.77 -6.81
CA ILE A 68 5.49 22.17 -5.70
C ILE A 68 4.22 21.53 -6.24
N ALA A 69 3.46 22.22 -7.10
CA ALA A 69 2.26 21.66 -7.71
C ALA A 69 2.54 20.37 -8.49
N LYS A 70 3.65 20.34 -9.24
CA LYS A 70 4.07 19.15 -9.97
C LYS A 70 4.57 18.03 -9.05
N ALA A 71 5.27 18.36 -7.98
CA ALA A 71 5.68 17.39 -6.97
C ALA A 71 4.47 16.72 -6.30
N LYS A 72 3.42 17.50 -5.98
CA LYS A 72 2.16 16.95 -5.45
C LYS A 72 1.52 15.96 -6.41
N GLU A 73 1.43 16.32 -7.68
CA GLU A 73 0.87 15.43 -8.73
C GLU A 73 1.67 14.12 -8.84
N VAL A 74 3.00 14.20 -8.85
CA VAL A 74 3.88 13.02 -8.89
C VAL A 74 3.64 12.14 -7.65
N LEU A 75 3.61 12.71 -6.45
CA LEU A 75 3.42 11.94 -5.22
C LEU A 75 2.03 11.30 -5.13
N HIS A 76 0.97 11.97 -5.59
CA HIS A 76 -0.34 11.33 -5.73
C HIS A 76 -0.30 10.17 -6.72
N ASN A 77 0.33 10.36 -7.87
CA ASN A 77 0.38 9.34 -8.90
C ASN A 77 1.27 8.16 -8.55
N ASP A 78 2.34 8.36 -7.77
CA ASP A 78 3.37 7.36 -7.54
C ASP A 78 3.25 6.70 -6.16
N VAL A 79 2.78 7.45 -5.15
CA VAL A 79 2.77 7.01 -3.74
C VAL A 79 1.34 6.88 -3.21
N PHE A 80 0.59 7.98 -3.16
CA PHE A 80 -0.64 8.04 -2.35
C PHE A 80 -1.89 7.49 -3.05
N GLY A 81 -1.95 7.55 -4.38
CA GLY A 81 -3.12 7.14 -5.15
C GLY A 81 -4.23 8.20 -5.18
N THR A 82 -5.46 7.75 -5.46
CA THR A 82 -6.64 8.59 -5.69
C THR A 82 -7.57 8.65 -4.46
N LYS A 83 -8.74 9.30 -4.56
CA LYS A 83 -9.74 9.31 -3.46
C LYS A 83 -10.17 7.89 -3.07
N THR A 84 -10.25 6.95 -4.02
CA THR A 84 -10.65 5.56 -3.74
C THR A 84 -9.57 4.77 -3.00
N ASP A 85 -8.31 5.22 -3.06
CA ASP A 85 -7.18 4.67 -2.31
C ASP A 85 -6.95 5.38 -0.97
N PHE A 86 -7.84 6.30 -0.59
CA PHE A 86 -7.64 7.19 0.55
C PHE A 86 -6.47 8.17 0.38
N GLY A 87 -6.01 8.39 -0.86
CA GLY A 87 -4.77 9.08 -1.20
C GLY A 87 -4.73 10.55 -0.80
N ASN A 88 -5.84 11.27 -0.88
CA ASN A 88 -5.90 12.67 -0.44
C ASN A 88 -5.67 12.80 1.06
N VAL A 89 -6.36 11.98 1.86
CA VAL A 89 -6.21 11.98 3.31
C VAL A 89 -4.79 11.54 3.67
N LEU A 90 -4.28 10.45 3.08
CA LEU A 90 -2.91 9.98 3.29
C LEU A 90 -1.87 11.06 2.96
N PHE A 91 -2.04 11.79 1.86
CA PHE A 91 -1.17 12.90 1.50
C PHE A 91 -1.15 13.96 2.61
N ASP A 92 -2.31 14.41 3.09
CA ASP A 92 -2.41 15.46 4.10
C ASP A 92 -1.81 15.04 5.45
N ILE A 93 -2.13 13.84 5.94
CA ILE A 93 -1.61 13.35 7.22
C ILE A 93 -0.12 13.04 7.17
N ASN A 94 0.40 12.55 6.03
CA ASN A 94 1.84 12.35 5.87
C ASN A 94 2.54 13.69 5.73
N LEU A 95 1.95 14.67 5.04
CA LEU A 95 2.51 16.02 4.97
C LEU A 95 2.65 16.61 6.37
N LEU A 96 1.60 16.52 7.19
CA LEU A 96 1.64 16.93 8.60
C LEU A 96 2.74 16.18 9.37
N HIS A 97 2.84 14.86 9.19
CA HIS A 97 3.90 14.05 9.79
C HIS A 97 5.31 14.53 9.38
N HIS A 98 5.53 14.90 8.11
CA HIS A 98 6.83 15.40 7.62
C HIS A 98 7.13 16.86 8.00
N HIS A 99 6.18 17.62 8.53
CA HIS A 99 6.43 18.93 9.14
C HIS A 99 7.07 18.83 10.53
N ARG A 100 7.28 17.61 11.04
CA ARG A 100 7.95 17.37 12.32
C ARG A 100 9.33 16.79 12.08
N LYS A 101 10.28 17.17 12.93
CA LYS A 101 11.59 16.52 12.97
C LYS A 101 11.49 15.30 13.88
N TRP A 102 11.80 14.14 13.34
CA TRP A 102 11.71 12.89 14.08
C TRP A 102 13.06 12.43 14.59
N ASP A 103 13.03 11.92 15.81
CA ASP A 103 14.16 11.25 16.43
C ASP A 103 14.03 9.73 16.27
N LEU A 104 15.01 9.12 15.61
CA LEU A 104 15.06 7.70 15.28
C LEU A 104 16.17 6.96 16.07
N ASP A 105 16.49 7.44 17.28
CA ASP A 105 17.60 6.95 18.10
C ASP A 105 17.42 5.55 18.71
N TYR A 106 16.24 4.91 18.58
CA TYR A 106 15.99 3.58 19.15
C TYR A 106 16.17 2.43 18.15
N LEU A 107 16.49 2.73 16.89
CA LEU A 107 16.69 1.71 15.86
C LEU A 107 18.00 0.94 16.08
N THR A 108 17.93 -0.38 16.00
CA THR A 108 19.13 -1.22 15.97
C THR A 108 19.69 -1.30 14.55
N ALA A 109 20.93 -1.77 14.41
CA ALA A 109 21.55 -2.01 13.10
C ALA A 109 20.74 -3.01 12.25
N ILE A 110 20.13 -4.02 12.88
CA ILE A 110 19.29 -5.01 12.20
C ILE A 110 18.00 -4.36 11.70
N ASP A 111 17.39 -3.48 12.49
CA ASP A 111 16.19 -2.74 12.08
C ASP A 111 16.49 -1.87 10.85
N GLN A 112 17.65 -1.20 10.85
CA GLN A 112 18.10 -0.38 9.74
C GLN A 112 18.29 -1.18 8.44
N GLN A 113 18.85 -2.39 8.53
CA GLN A 113 18.98 -3.30 7.38
C GLN A 113 17.61 -3.72 6.83
N LYS A 114 16.64 -4.03 7.70
CA LYS A 114 15.27 -4.38 7.29
C LYS A 114 14.58 -3.21 6.58
N ILE A 115 14.76 -1.98 7.09
CA ILE A 115 14.21 -0.75 6.48
C ILE A 115 14.79 -0.55 5.08
N GLU A 116 16.12 -0.62 4.94
CA GLU A 116 16.81 -0.46 3.65
C GLU A 116 16.41 -1.55 2.64
N ALA A 117 16.27 -2.79 3.10
CA ALA A 117 15.81 -3.89 2.26
C ALA A 117 14.38 -3.66 1.75
N LEU A 118 13.45 -3.22 2.60
CA LEU A 118 12.08 -2.89 2.17
C LEU A 118 12.04 -1.73 1.17
N GLN A 119 12.81 -0.67 1.42
CA GLN A 119 12.92 0.45 0.49
C GLN A 119 13.52 0.03 -0.86
N GLY A 120 14.56 -0.81 -0.84
CA GLY A 120 15.16 -1.39 -2.04
C GLY A 120 14.17 -2.24 -2.83
N VAL A 121 13.41 -3.10 -2.16
CA VAL A 121 12.37 -3.94 -2.80
C VAL A 121 11.28 -3.08 -3.44
N ARG A 122 10.81 -2.03 -2.75
CA ARG A 122 9.83 -1.08 -3.31
C ARG A 122 10.36 -0.39 -4.55
N LEU A 123 11.59 0.13 -4.51
CA LEU A 123 12.21 0.80 -5.64
C LEU A 123 12.34 -0.15 -6.85
N LEU A 124 12.83 -1.37 -6.62
CA LEU A 124 12.98 -2.36 -7.69
C LEU A 124 11.63 -2.77 -8.27
N THR A 125 10.61 -2.94 -7.42
CA THR A 125 9.25 -3.29 -7.85
C THR A 125 8.63 -2.14 -8.66
N ALA A 126 8.75 -0.89 -8.19
CA ALA A 126 8.30 0.29 -8.92
C ALA A 126 9.02 0.45 -10.26
N GLN A 127 10.34 0.22 -10.33
CA GLN A 127 11.10 0.26 -11.57
C GLN A 127 10.66 -0.82 -12.56
N LYS A 128 10.52 -2.07 -12.09
CA LYS A 128 10.03 -3.20 -12.89
C LYS A 128 8.64 -2.90 -13.47
N ASN A 129 7.78 -2.24 -12.68
CA ASN A 129 6.37 -2.04 -13.01
C ASN A 129 6.08 -0.67 -13.64
N SER A 130 7.07 0.22 -13.76
CA SER A 130 6.97 1.62 -14.19
C SER A 130 6.29 1.85 -15.55
N LYS A 131 6.31 0.85 -16.43
CA LYS A 131 5.73 0.94 -17.79
C LYS A 131 4.26 0.56 -17.85
N SER A 132 3.72 -0.05 -16.79
CA SER A 132 2.42 -0.71 -16.81
C SER A 132 1.71 -0.62 -15.45
N THR A 133 1.66 0.54 -14.80
CA THR A 133 0.79 0.71 -13.63
C THR A 133 -0.64 0.90 -14.08
N SER A 134 -1.50 -0.06 -13.78
CA SER A 134 -2.92 -0.04 -14.17
C SER A 134 -3.82 0.27 -12.98
N ASP A 135 -4.91 1.00 -13.20
CA ASP A 135 -5.94 1.26 -12.20
C ASP A 135 -6.62 -0.03 -11.70
N TYR A 136 -6.55 -1.12 -12.48
CA TYR A 136 -7.02 -2.44 -12.05
C TYR A 136 -6.28 -2.96 -10.80
N LEU A 137 -5.02 -2.58 -10.59
CA LEU A 137 -4.24 -3.01 -9.42
C LEU A 137 -4.64 -2.29 -8.12
N HIS A 138 -5.39 -1.19 -8.22
CA HIS A 138 -5.73 -0.40 -7.05
C HIS A 138 -6.67 -1.19 -6.12
N LEU A 139 -6.31 -1.23 -4.85
CA LEU A 139 -7.13 -1.86 -3.83
C LEU A 139 -8.43 -1.10 -3.61
N ASN A 140 -8.47 0.21 -3.93
CA ASN A 140 -9.68 1.02 -3.79
C ASN A 140 -10.31 0.89 -2.39
N LEU A 141 -9.47 0.76 -1.35
CA LEU A 141 -9.91 0.37 -0.01
C LEU A 141 -10.92 1.34 0.60
N ALA A 142 -10.89 2.63 0.24
CA ALA A 142 -11.85 3.60 0.73
C ALA A 142 -13.28 3.31 0.24
N LEU A 143 -13.45 2.62 -0.91
CA LEU A 143 -14.75 2.16 -1.38
C LEU A 143 -15.20 0.87 -0.67
N TYR A 144 -14.26 -0.04 -0.40
CA TYR A 144 -14.58 -1.37 0.15
C TYR A 144 -14.68 -1.40 1.68
N SER A 145 -13.87 -0.59 2.37
CA SER A 145 -13.79 -0.57 3.83
C SER A 145 -13.38 0.83 4.34
N PRO A 146 -14.21 1.86 4.14
CA PRO A 146 -13.90 3.24 4.50
C PRO A 146 -13.57 3.40 5.99
N LEU A 147 -14.29 2.68 6.86
CA LEU A 147 -14.06 2.70 8.33
C LEU A 147 -12.70 2.11 8.72
N MET A 148 -12.20 1.10 8.00
CA MET A 148 -10.86 0.56 8.26
C MET A 148 -9.78 1.50 7.72
N CYS A 149 -10.06 2.20 6.61
CA CYS A 149 -9.14 3.20 6.07
C CYS A 149 -8.99 4.40 7.01
N SER A 150 -10.06 4.86 7.66
CA SER A 150 -9.95 6.01 8.57
C SER A 150 -9.04 5.77 9.78
N LEU A 151 -8.79 4.51 10.14
CA LEU A 151 -7.83 4.15 11.20
C LEU A 151 -6.41 4.63 10.91
N VAL A 152 -6.03 4.84 9.65
CA VAL A 152 -4.68 5.33 9.31
C VAL A 152 -4.39 6.72 9.89
N ILE A 153 -5.44 7.51 10.16
CA ILE A 153 -5.33 8.86 10.70
C ILE A 153 -4.79 8.81 12.15
N PRO A 154 -5.46 8.19 13.13
CA PRO A 154 -4.89 8.06 14.47
C PRO A 154 -3.63 7.20 14.51
N MET A 155 -3.50 6.20 13.64
CA MET A 155 -2.29 5.38 13.54
C MET A 155 -1.03 6.20 13.22
N MET A 156 -1.17 7.32 12.50
CA MET A 156 -0.07 8.21 12.14
C MET A 156 0.78 8.68 13.34
N ALA A 157 0.24 8.62 14.56
CA ALA A 157 0.99 8.92 15.78
C ALA A 157 2.13 7.94 16.11
N LYS A 158 2.03 6.67 15.69
CA LYS A 158 3.02 5.61 16.00
C LYS A 158 3.40 4.76 14.78
N ILE A 159 2.46 4.56 13.86
CA ILE A 159 2.59 3.72 12.67
C ILE A 159 2.09 4.50 11.43
N PRO A 160 2.92 5.41 10.88
CA PRO A 160 2.61 6.15 9.66
C PRO A 160 2.37 5.22 8.49
N VAL A 161 1.15 5.28 7.94
CA VAL A 161 0.79 4.61 6.69
C VAL A 161 1.03 5.58 5.54
N THR A 162 1.73 5.11 4.52
CA THR A 162 2.21 5.96 3.42
C THR A 162 1.47 5.67 2.13
N SER A 163 1.03 4.42 1.93
CA SER A 163 0.20 4.04 0.78
C SER A 163 -0.72 2.87 1.14
N LEU A 164 -1.90 2.88 0.52
CA LEU A 164 -2.87 1.78 0.49
C LEU A 164 -3.20 1.34 -0.94
N ARG A 165 -2.51 1.90 -1.93
CA ARG A 165 -2.90 1.80 -3.33
C ARG A 165 -2.82 0.37 -3.84
N TYR A 166 -1.71 -0.32 -3.61
CA TYR A 166 -1.49 -1.69 -4.09
C TYR A 166 -1.37 -2.73 -2.97
N GLY A 167 -1.28 -2.25 -1.74
CA GLY A 167 -0.96 -2.97 -0.52
C GLY A 167 -0.70 -1.95 0.57
N LEU A 168 -0.47 -2.43 1.79
CA LEU A 168 -0.09 -1.55 2.89
C LEU A 168 1.40 -1.18 2.80
N GLU A 169 1.69 0.12 2.80
CA GLU A 169 3.03 0.65 2.98
C GLU A 169 3.10 1.55 4.21
N LEU A 170 4.21 1.47 4.94
CA LEU A 170 4.46 2.21 6.16
C LEU A 170 5.71 3.08 6.01
N GLN A 171 5.87 4.05 6.92
CA GLN A 171 7.19 4.63 7.19
C GLN A 171 7.93 3.74 8.19
N GLU A 172 8.64 2.72 7.71
CA GLU A 172 9.20 1.65 8.55
C GLU A 172 10.14 2.16 9.62
N GLY A 173 11.00 3.13 9.28
CA GLY A 173 11.94 3.72 10.23
C GLY A 173 11.25 4.29 11.45
N PHE A 174 10.13 4.98 11.23
CA PHE A 174 9.34 5.53 12.33
C PHE A 174 8.59 4.44 13.09
N THR A 175 7.93 3.52 12.39
CA THR A 175 7.17 2.42 13.00
C THR A 175 8.07 1.55 13.89
N PHE A 176 9.23 1.13 13.41
CA PHE A 176 10.15 0.29 14.18
C PHE A 176 10.73 1.06 15.37
N ASN A 177 11.06 2.34 15.17
CA ASN A 177 11.51 3.21 16.26
C ASN A 177 10.43 3.35 17.33
N SER A 178 9.16 3.53 16.96
CA SER A 178 8.04 3.62 17.89
C SER A 178 7.86 2.35 18.73
N ILE A 179 7.99 1.17 18.11
CA ILE A 179 7.94 -0.12 18.82
C ILE A 179 9.08 -0.23 19.85
N ARG A 180 10.31 0.11 19.44
CA ARG A 180 11.50 0.07 20.31
C ARG A 180 11.41 1.09 21.44
N ALA A 181 11.02 2.32 21.12
CA ALA A 181 10.91 3.41 22.07
C ALA A 181 9.83 3.16 23.12
N ALA A 182 8.76 2.44 22.77
CA ALA A 182 7.74 1.97 23.70
C ALA A 182 8.22 0.80 24.59
N LYS A 183 9.44 0.30 24.38
CA LYS A 183 10.02 -0.85 25.09
C LYS A 183 9.09 -2.07 25.06
N HIS A 184 8.47 -2.32 23.90
CA HIS A 184 7.57 -3.46 23.76
C HIS A 184 8.35 -4.77 24.00
N PRO A 185 7.90 -5.69 24.89
CA PRO A 185 8.66 -6.90 25.24
C PRO A 185 8.97 -7.80 24.04
N GLN A 186 8.08 -7.82 23.05
CA GLN A 186 8.19 -8.59 21.81
C GLN A 186 8.71 -7.75 20.63
N ALA A 187 9.49 -6.69 20.87
CA ALA A 187 9.87 -5.74 19.80
C ALA A 187 10.62 -6.42 18.63
N ASP A 188 11.54 -7.35 18.90
CA ASP A 188 12.29 -8.06 17.86
C ASP A 188 11.38 -8.84 16.92
N ASP A 189 10.48 -9.65 17.50
CA ASP A 189 9.55 -10.49 16.75
C ASP A 189 8.51 -9.64 16.03
N LEU A 190 7.93 -8.62 16.68
CA LEU A 190 7.01 -7.69 16.02
C LEU A 190 7.63 -7.06 14.78
N ILE A 191 8.86 -6.53 14.89
CA ILE A 191 9.55 -5.92 13.76
C ILE A 191 9.85 -6.95 12.66
N ALA A 192 10.25 -8.17 13.04
CA ALA A 192 10.48 -9.25 12.08
C ALA A 192 9.20 -9.63 11.31
N PHE A 193 8.09 -9.87 12.02
CA PHE A 193 6.81 -10.21 11.40
C PHE A 193 6.23 -9.05 10.57
N LEU A 194 6.41 -7.80 11.00
CA LEU A 194 6.04 -6.62 10.21
C LEU A 194 6.86 -6.56 8.90
N TYR A 195 8.19 -6.71 9.00
CA TYR A 195 9.07 -6.75 7.84
C TYR A 195 8.66 -7.85 6.83
N GLU A 196 8.40 -9.06 7.33
CA GLU A 196 7.96 -10.17 6.49
C GLU A 196 6.59 -9.91 5.85
N THR A 197 5.63 -9.38 6.61
CA THR A 197 4.29 -9.09 6.11
C THR A 197 4.31 -8.00 5.04
N LEU A 198 5.07 -6.92 5.24
CA LEU A 198 5.26 -5.86 4.24
C LEU A 198 5.99 -6.39 3.00
N THR A 199 6.97 -7.28 3.16
CA THR A 199 7.62 -7.95 2.04
C THR A 199 6.63 -8.82 1.25
N ILE A 200 5.75 -9.54 1.93
CA ILE A 200 4.69 -10.34 1.30
C ILE A 200 3.72 -9.42 0.53
N GLN A 201 3.35 -8.26 1.06
CA GLN A 201 2.52 -7.28 0.35
C GLN A 201 3.16 -6.84 -0.99
N GLN A 202 4.47 -6.58 -1.01
CA GLN A 202 5.19 -6.23 -2.25
C GLN A 202 5.25 -7.40 -3.24
N LYS A 203 5.40 -8.64 -2.76
CA LYS A 203 5.34 -9.85 -3.61
C LYS A 203 3.96 -10.04 -4.23
N ILE A 204 2.88 -9.84 -3.44
CA ILE A 204 1.51 -9.89 -3.94
C ILE A 204 1.31 -8.85 -5.05
N PHE A 205 1.75 -7.60 -4.82
CA PHE A 205 1.68 -6.54 -5.83
C PHE A 205 2.43 -6.92 -7.11
N SER A 206 3.68 -7.39 -7.01
CA SER A 206 4.44 -7.80 -8.19
C SER A 206 3.76 -8.95 -8.94
N SER A 207 3.17 -9.93 -8.26
CA SER A 207 2.48 -11.04 -8.91
C SER A 207 1.17 -10.61 -9.57
N PHE A 208 0.39 -9.72 -8.96
CA PHE A 208 -0.79 -9.15 -9.63
C PHE A 208 -0.40 -8.33 -10.86
N HIS A 209 0.71 -7.59 -10.80
CA HIS A 209 1.21 -6.85 -11.95
C HIS A 209 1.59 -7.78 -13.11
N SER A 210 2.36 -8.83 -12.83
CA SER A 210 2.66 -9.89 -13.81
C SER A 210 1.38 -10.49 -14.39
N LEU A 211 0.41 -10.84 -13.53
CA LEU A 211 -0.84 -11.47 -13.94
C LEU A 211 -1.64 -10.58 -14.89
N ILE A 212 -1.76 -9.27 -14.63
CA ILE A 212 -2.44 -8.34 -15.54
C ILE A 212 -1.72 -8.26 -16.88
N HIS A 213 -0.38 -8.22 -16.86
CA HIS A 213 0.39 -8.19 -18.10
C HIS A 213 0.12 -9.43 -18.95
N LEU A 214 0.20 -10.61 -18.33
CA LEU A 214 -0.07 -11.90 -18.98
C LEU A 214 -1.51 -11.96 -19.50
N MET A 215 -2.49 -11.51 -18.71
CA MET A 215 -3.87 -11.38 -19.18
C MET A 215 -3.95 -10.48 -20.42
N ASN A 216 -3.31 -9.31 -20.40
CA ASN A 216 -3.32 -8.41 -21.55
C ASN A 216 -2.69 -9.06 -22.80
N GLU A 217 -1.58 -9.78 -22.66
CA GLU A 217 -0.95 -10.51 -23.77
C GLU A 217 -1.86 -11.63 -24.30
N ILE A 218 -2.47 -12.42 -23.43
CA ILE A 218 -3.44 -13.49 -23.77
C ILE A 218 -4.61 -12.92 -24.59
N LYS A 219 -5.08 -11.70 -24.24
CA LYS A 219 -6.16 -11.02 -24.98
C LYS A 219 -5.76 -10.66 -26.41
N HIS A 220 -4.52 -10.25 -26.61
CA HIS A 220 -4.04 -9.64 -27.85
C HIS A 220 -3.36 -10.63 -28.80
N GLU A 221 -2.78 -11.73 -28.30
CA GLU A 221 -2.05 -12.75 -29.09
C GLU A 221 -2.86 -14.05 -29.29
N LYS A 222 -4.09 -13.94 -29.80
CA LYS A 222 -4.93 -15.13 -30.08
C LYS A 222 -4.33 -16.02 -31.18
N GLY A 223 -4.00 -17.28 -30.86
CA GLY A 223 -3.70 -18.35 -31.84
C GLY A 223 -2.23 -18.76 -32.02
N ASP A 224 -1.30 -18.22 -31.24
CA ASP A 224 0.13 -18.55 -31.30
C ASP A 224 0.56 -19.47 -30.14
N TYR A 225 1.65 -20.24 -30.29
CA TYR A 225 2.21 -21.11 -29.23
C TYR A 225 2.54 -20.32 -27.94
N LYS A 226 2.90 -19.04 -28.09
CA LYS A 226 3.11 -18.08 -26.98
C LYS A 226 1.91 -17.96 -26.04
N LEU A 227 0.69 -18.14 -26.54
CA LEU A 227 -0.54 -18.13 -25.74
C LEU A 227 -0.49 -19.19 -24.63
N THR A 228 -0.03 -20.41 -24.98
CA THR A 228 0.02 -21.52 -24.02
C THR A 228 1.07 -21.28 -22.93
N GLY A 229 2.18 -20.63 -23.27
CA GLY A 229 3.22 -20.24 -22.32
C GLY A 229 2.70 -19.19 -21.32
N ASN A 230 2.12 -18.11 -21.83
CA ASN A 230 1.61 -17.01 -21.02
C ASN A 230 0.46 -17.45 -20.09
N GLU A 231 -0.38 -18.39 -20.52
CA GLU A 231 -1.45 -18.98 -19.70
C GLU A 231 -0.88 -19.83 -18.56
N MET A 232 0.13 -20.67 -18.82
CA MET A 232 0.79 -21.45 -17.77
C MET A 232 1.50 -20.54 -16.75
N GLU A 233 2.11 -19.46 -17.21
CA GLU A 233 2.68 -18.43 -16.35
C GLU A 233 1.60 -17.72 -15.52
N ALA A 234 0.44 -17.40 -16.11
CA ALA A 234 -0.68 -16.78 -15.39
C ALA A 234 -1.23 -17.70 -14.29
N ILE A 235 -1.36 -19.00 -14.57
CA ILE A 235 -1.74 -20.03 -13.59
C ILE A 235 -0.71 -20.08 -12.44
N SER A 236 0.59 -20.02 -12.77
CA SER A 236 1.67 -19.99 -11.79
C SER A 236 1.64 -18.72 -10.91
N GLU A 237 1.33 -17.57 -11.49
CA GLU A 237 1.14 -16.32 -10.73
C GLU A 237 -0.07 -16.42 -9.81
N CYS A 238 -1.19 -17.01 -10.25
CA CYS A 238 -2.34 -17.27 -9.39
C CYS A 238 -1.99 -18.15 -8.18
N ASP A 239 -1.25 -19.27 -8.34
CA ASP A 239 -0.82 -20.10 -7.20
C ASP A 239 0.10 -19.31 -6.26
N SER A 240 1.01 -18.50 -6.82
CA SER A 240 1.90 -17.63 -6.04
C SER A 240 1.11 -16.62 -5.20
N ILE A 241 0.14 -15.92 -5.80
CA ILE A 241 -0.74 -14.97 -5.11
C ILE A 241 -1.50 -15.68 -3.99
N ILE A 242 -2.08 -16.85 -4.24
CA ILE A 242 -2.80 -17.62 -3.19
C ILE A 242 -1.87 -17.94 -2.01
N ASN A 243 -0.67 -18.43 -2.28
CA ASN A 243 0.29 -18.78 -1.23
C ASN A 243 0.69 -17.54 -0.41
N TYR A 244 0.93 -16.40 -1.06
CA TYR A 244 1.24 -15.15 -0.39
C TYR A 244 0.07 -14.58 0.41
N LEU A 245 -1.16 -14.64 -0.11
CA LEU A 245 -2.36 -14.20 0.61
C LEU A 245 -2.56 -15.01 1.89
N LYS A 246 -2.41 -16.34 1.82
CA LYS A 246 -2.48 -17.20 3.01
C LYS A 246 -1.38 -16.88 4.02
N ALA A 247 -0.14 -16.76 3.55
CA ALA A 247 0.98 -16.39 4.41
C ALA A 247 0.75 -15.03 5.09
N SER A 248 0.17 -14.05 4.38
CA SER A 248 -0.12 -12.74 4.98
C SER A 248 -1.10 -12.84 6.15
N VAL A 249 -2.17 -13.64 6.05
CA VAL A 249 -3.14 -13.82 7.15
C VAL A 249 -2.48 -14.46 8.36
N GLU A 250 -1.68 -15.51 8.15
CA GLU A 250 -0.94 -16.16 9.22
C GLU A 250 0.00 -15.19 9.93
N LYS A 251 0.72 -14.35 9.19
CA LYS A 251 1.63 -13.35 9.76
C LYS A 251 0.88 -12.23 10.49
N ILE A 252 -0.27 -11.79 9.98
CA ILE A 252 -1.15 -10.83 10.66
C ILE A 252 -1.65 -11.39 12.01
N VAL A 253 -2.03 -12.67 12.05
CA VAL A 253 -2.42 -13.37 13.30
C VAL A 253 -1.26 -13.41 14.30
N MET A 254 -0.04 -13.63 13.83
CA MET A 254 1.15 -13.58 14.70
C MET A 254 1.39 -12.19 15.26
N ILE A 255 1.28 -11.14 14.44
CA ILE A 255 1.41 -9.74 14.90
C ILE A 255 0.35 -9.41 15.96
N LEU A 256 -0.89 -9.85 15.75
CA LEU A 256 -1.96 -9.69 16.74
C LEU A 256 -1.62 -10.37 18.07
N GLY A 257 -1.12 -11.61 18.04
CA GLY A 257 -0.69 -12.30 19.24
C GLY A 257 0.45 -11.60 19.97
N LEU A 258 1.49 -11.23 19.23
CA LEU A 258 2.67 -10.56 19.77
C LEU A 258 2.34 -9.19 20.37
N THR A 259 1.40 -8.44 19.77
CA THR A 259 0.89 -7.15 20.29
C THR A 259 0.36 -7.29 21.72
N PHE A 260 -0.24 -8.43 22.04
CA PHE A 260 -0.78 -8.73 23.38
C PHE A 260 0.05 -9.78 24.12
N GLU A 261 1.33 -9.93 23.77
CA GLU A 261 2.30 -10.78 24.45
C GLU A 261 1.92 -12.28 24.50
N ILE A 262 1.16 -12.75 23.52
CA ILE A 262 0.80 -14.17 23.34
C ILE A 262 1.90 -14.86 22.52
N THR A 263 2.88 -15.43 23.20
CA THR A 263 4.12 -15.94 22.57
C THR A 263 4.05 -17.40 22.10
N ASP A 264 3.04 -18.17 22.48
CA ASP A 264 2.95 -19.60 22.14
C ASP A 264 2.24 -19.89 20.81
N LEU A 265 1.97 -18.86 19.99
CA LEU A 265 1.28 -19.05 18.70
C LEU A 265 2.13 -19.78 17.67
N ASP A 266 3.46 -19.57 17.63
CA ASP A 266 4.35 -20.26 16.69
C ASP A 266 4.41 -21.77 16.95
N SER A 267 4.16 -22.20 18.20
CA SER A 267 4.06 -23.62 18.54
C SER A 267 2.81 -24.30 17.97
N LYS A 268 1.82 -23.53 17.49
CA LYS A 268 0.55 -24.04 16.97
C LYS A 268 0.65 -24.21 15.44
N GLN A 269 0.64 -25.45 14.98
CA GLN A 269 0.76 -25.76 13.55
C GLN A 269 -0.49 -25.39 12.74
N LYS A 270 -1.69 -25.46 13.34
CA LYS A 270 -2.96 -25.20 12.64
C LYS A 270 -3.49 -23.81 12.96
N HIS A 271 -4.00 -23.11 11.95
CA HIS A 271 -4.67 -21.80 12.09
C HIS A 271 -5.72 -21.78 13.20
N GLN A 272 -6.61 -22.77 13.23
CA GLN A 272 -7.66 -22.90 14.25
C GLN A 272 -7.10 -23.04 15.68
N GLN A 273 -5.92 -23.64 15.85
CA GLN A 273 -5.27 -23.71 17.16
C GLN A 273 -4.73 -22.33 17.60
N LYS A 274 -4.21 -21.54 16.66
CA LYS A 274 -3.78 -20.15 16.92
C LYS A 274 -4.97 -19.28 17.31
N LEU A 275 -6.07 -19.38 16.56
CA LEU A 275 -7.30 -18.63 16.86
C LEU A 275 -7.87 -18.98 18.24
N ARG A 276 -7.91 -20.26 18.62
CA ARG A 276 -8.34 -20.65 19.98
C ARG A 276 -7.44 -20.08 21.07
N ALA A 277 -6.12 -20.09 20.85
CA ALA A 277 -5.17 -19.51 21.81
C ALA A 277 -5.35 -17.98 21.92
N LEU A 278 -5.56 -17.29 20.80
CA LEU A 278 -5.89 -15.86 20.78
C LEU A 278 -7.18 -15.56 21.55
N ASP A 279 -8.26 -16.29 21.27
CA ASP A 279 -9.55 -16.05 21.94
C ASP A 279 -9.45 -16.22 23.46
N GLN A 280 -8.68 -17.21 23.92
CA GLN A 280 -8.51 -17.47 25.35
C GLN A 280 -7.64 -16.42 26.06
N LYS A 281 -6.64 -15.87 25.38
CA LYS A 281 -5.59 -15.06 26.01
C LYS A 281 -5.69 -13.56 25.72
N LEU A 282 -6.43 -13.15 24.68
CA LEU A 282 -6.60 -11.73 24.36
C LEU A 282 -7.31 -10.99 25.49
N PRO A 283 -6.79 -9.83 25.94
CA PRO A 283 -7.38 -9.10 27.04
C PRO A 283 -8.74 -8.47 26.63
N PRO A 284 -9.70 -8.30 27.56
CA PRO A 284 -11.02 -7.72 27.26
C PRO A 284 -10.95 -6.36 26.56
N LYS A 285 -9.98 -5.51 26.95
CA LYS A 285 -9.76 -4.19 26.34
C LYS A 285 -9.50 -4.28 24.82
N ALA A 286 -8.80 -5.32 24.36
CA ALA A 286 -8.54 -5.53 22.95
C ALA A 286 -9.81 -5.95 22.21
N LYS A 287 -10.60 -6.85 22.82
CA LYS A 287 -11.86 -7.33 22.24
C LYS A 287 -12.95 -6.27 22.16
N GLN A 288 -12.89 -5.26 23.03
CA GLN A 288 -13.83 -4.14 23.08
C GLN A 288 -13.54 -3.07 22.02
N GLN A 289 -12.38 -3.11 21.35
CA GLN A 289 -12.07 -2.12 20.32
C GLN A 289 -13.04 -2.25 19.14
N PRO A 290 -13.55 -1.14 18.57
CA PRO A 290 -14.58 -1.18 17.53
C PRO A 290 -14.17 -1.98 16.29
N TYR A 291 -12.89 -1.93 15.94
CA TYR A 291 -12.32 -2.59 14.76
C TYR A 291 -11.84 -4.03 15.05
N PHE A 292 -11.81 -4.48 16.32
CA PHE A 292 -11.48 -5.87 16.64
C PHE A 292 -12.51 -6.84 16.08
N THR A 293 -13.81 -6.52 16.17
CA THR A 293 -14.89 -7.39 15.64
C THR A 293 -14.70 -7.64 14.14
N PHE A 294 -14.30 -6.61 13.38
CA PHE A 294 -13.96 -6.75 11.97
C PHE A 294 -12.78 -7.71 11.79
N VAL A 295 -11.65 -7.45 12.46
CA VAL A 295 -10.45 -8.29 12.39
C VAL A 295 -10.79 -9.74 12.70
N TRP A 296 -11.46 -9.97 13.83
CA TRP A 296 -11.82 -11.28 14.34
C TRP A 296 -12.70 -12.07 13.37
N LYS A 297 -13.76 -11.44 12.84
CA LYS A 297 -14.67 -12.06 11.86
C LYS A 297 -13.91 -12.58 10.64
N PHE A 298 -12.96 -11.81 10.12
CA PHE A 298 -12.27 -12.18 8.89
C PHE A 298 -11.13 -13.18 9.10
N ILE A 299 -10.37 -13.08 10.20
CA ILE A 299 -9.34 -14.11 10.48
C ILE A 299 -9.95 -15.47 10.82
N GLN A 300 -11.18 -15.50 11.34
CA GLN A 300 -11.93 -16.73 11.57
C GLN A 300 -12.59 -17.28 10.31
N SER A 301 -12.75 -16.47 9.27
CA SER A 301 -13.55 -16.84 8.11
C SER A 301 -12.97 -18.06 7.40
N ASP A 302 -13.85 -18.92 6.88
CA ASP A 302 -13.50 -20.04 6.00
C ASP A 302 -12.90 -19.56 4.66
N GLU A 303 -12.59 -18.27 4.50
CA GLU A 303 -11.97 -17.72 3.30
C GLU A 303 -10.58 -18.31 3.05
N LEU A 304 -9.84 -18.70 4.09
CA LEU A 304 -8.61 -19.50 3.92
C LEU A 304 -8.91 -20.87 3.29
N ASP A 305 -10.05 -21.49 3.60
CA ASP A 305 -10.49 -22.75 3.00
C ASP A 305 -11.03 -22.55 1.58
N LYS A 306 -11.62 -21.39 1.28
CA LYS A 306 -11.94 -20.99 -0.11
C LYS A 306 -10.67 -20.80 -0.94
N LEU A 307 -9.62 -20.18 -0.40
CA LEU A 307 -8.31 -20.09 -1.06
C LEU A 307 -7.69 -21.48 -1.28
N ASN A 308 -7.82 -22.40 -0.31
CA ASN A 308 -7.39 -23.79 -0.48
C ASN A 308 -8.18 -24.51 -1.59
N SER A 309 -9.49 -24.26 -1.66
CA SER A 309 -10.36 -24.83 -2.69
C SER A 309 -10.01 -24.30 -4.08
N LEU A 310 -9.75 -22.99 -4.20
CA LEU A 310 -9.25 -22.36 -5.42
C LEU A 310 -7.90 -22.94 -5.83
N ARG A 311 -6.95 -23.04 -4.89
CA ARG A 311 -5.63 -23.65 -5.14
C ARG A 311 -5.72 -25.09 -5.61
N ASN A 312 -6.59 -25.88 -4.99
CA ASN A 312 -6.84 -27.26 -5.42
C ASN A 312 -7.46 -27.28 -6.82
N GLY A 313 -8.32 -26.32 -7.15
CA GLY A 313 -8.79 -26.07 -8.51
C GLY A 313 -7.63 -25.82 -9.47
N VAL A 314 -6.83 -24.77 -9.23
CA VAL A 314 -5.67 -24.38 -10.06
C VAL A 314 -4.70 -25.56 -10.29
N ASN A 315 -4.46 -26.40 -9.27
CA ASN A 315 -3.49 -27.49 -9.33
C ASN A 315 -4.07 -28.84 -9.80
N HIS A 316 -5.40 -29.00 -9.88
CA HIS A 316 -6.03 -30.26 -10.29
C HIS A 316 -6.21 -30.30 -11.82
N LYS A 317 -6.00 -31.47 -12.44
CA LYS A 317 -6.13 -31.68 -13.90
C LYS A 317 -7.41 -31.06 -14.51
N LYS A 318 -8.55 -31.17 -13.80
CA LYS A 318 -9.84 -30.58 -14.21
C LYS A 318 -9.88 -29.06 -14.12
N GLY A 319 -9.22 -28.46 -13.13
CA GLY A 319 -9.20 -27.01 -12.94
C GLY A 319 -8.17 -26.32 -13.85
N VAL A 320 -7.02 -26.97 -14.10
CA VAL A 320 -6.11 -26.59 -15.19
C VAL A 320 -6.84 -26.62 -16.53
N SER A 321 -7.64 -27.65 -16.83
CA SER A 321 -8.40 -27.71 -18.08
C SER A 321 -9.50 -26.63 -18.20
N THR A 322 -10.09 -26.17 -17.09
CA THR A 322 -11.00 -25.01 -17.08
C THR A 322 -10.28 -23.68 -17.14
N LEU A 323 -8.95 -23.64 -16.92
CA LEU A 323 -8.06 -22.48 -17.06
C LEU A 323 -7.23 -22.52 -18.38
N GLN A 324 -7.47 -23.54 -19.23
CA GLN A 324 -6.85 -23.76 -20.55
C GLN A 324 -7.67 -23.27 -21.77
N PRO A 325 -6.98 -22.95 -22.89
CA PRO A 325 -7.43 -22.02 -23.95
C PRO A 325 -8.64 -22.48 -24.79
N HIS A 326 -8.88 -23.79 -24.92
CA HIS A 326 -9.94 -24.29 -25.83
C HIS A 326 -11.35 -23.89 -25.39
N SER A 327 -11.50 -23.49 -24.13
CA SER A 327 -12.80 -23.27 -23.50
C SER A 327 -13.35 -21.84 -23.68
N TYR A 328 -12.57 -20.89 -24.21
CA TYR A 328 -12.95 -19.46 -24.28
C TYR A 328 -12.28 -18.65 -25.40
N LEU A 329 -11.74 -19.29 -26.44
CA LEU A 329 -11.25 -18.61 -27.65
C LEU A 329 -12.24 -17.54 -28.20
N ASP A 330 -13.55 -17.77 -28.02
CA ASP A 330 -14.64 -16.91 -28.48
C ASP A 330 -15.27 -16.02 -27.39
N LYS A 331 -14.80 -16.05 -26.13
CA LYS A 331 -15.35 -15.21 -25.05
C LYS A 331 -14.58 -13.90 -24.89
N GLU A 332 -15.26 -12.86 -24.42
CA GLU A 332 -14.60 -11.65 -23.95
C GLU A 332 -13.73 -11.96 -22.71
N MET A 333 -12.58 -11.27 -22.58
CA MET A 333 -11.66 -11.49 -21.46
C MET A 333 -12.28 -11.24 -20.08
N SER A 334 -13.24 -10.31 -20.00
CA SER A 334 -14.06 -10.06 -18.80
C SER A 334 -14.88 -11.29 -18.36
N ALA A 335 -15.14 -12.23 -19.27
CA ALA A 335 -15.84 -13.49 -19.02
C ALA A 335 -14.89 -14.70 -18.99
N SER A 336 -13.57 -14.46 -18.94
CA SER A 336 -12.58 -15.53 -18.82
C SER A 336 -12.45 -16.00 -17.37
N PRO A 337 -12.20 -17.30 -17.12
CA PRO A 337 -11.96 -17.79 -15.77
C PRO A 337 -10.76 -17.12 -15.08
N ILE A 338 -9.72 -16.74 -15.82
CA ILE A 338 -8.57 -16.02 -15.25
C ILE A 338 -8.99 -14.65 -14.69
N ALA A 339 -9.93 -13.94 -15.34
CA ALA A 339 -10.47 -12.68 -14.81
C ALA A 339 -11.29 -12.89 -13.53
N GLU A 340 -12.09 -13.96 -13.47
CA GLU A 340 -12.81 -14.34 -12.24
C GLU A 340 -11.84 -14.64 -11.09
N TYR A 341 -10.77 -15.40 -11.36
CA TYR A 341 -9.71 -15.66 -10.38
C TYR A 341 -9.03 -14.38 -9.92
N TYR A 342 -8.69 -13.49 -10.85
CA TYR A 342 -8.12 -12.19 -10.54
C TYR A 342 -9.00 -11.40 -9.56
N ASP A 343 -10.30 -11.29 -9.83
CA ASP A 343 -11.24 -10.54 -8.98
C ASP A 343 -11.38 -11.14 -7.58
N ILE A 344 -11.43 -12.48 -7.48
CA ILE A 344 -11.48 -13.18 -6.18
C ILE A 344 -10.20 -12.92 -5.39
N LEU A 345 -9.04 -13.06 -6.02
CA LEU A 345 -7.74 -12.87 -5.37
C LEU A 345 -7.56 -11.41 -4.94
N LEU A 346 -7.92 -10.44 -5.79
CA LEU A 346 -7.84 -9.02 -5.47
C LEU A 346 -8.81 -8.67 -4.34
N GLY A 347 -10.02 -9.23 -4.37
CA GLY A 347 -11.00 -9.13 -3.28
C GLY A 347 -10.43 -9.64 -1.95
N GLN A 348 -9.71 -10.77 -1.96
CA GLN A 348 -9.03 -11.27 -0.77
C GLN A 348 -7.88 -10.38 -0.33
N HIS A 349 -7.10 -9.84 -1.27
CA HIS A 349 -6.00 -8.92 -0.96
C HIS A 349 -6.48 -7.64 -0.26
N ARG A 350 -7.60 -7.08 -0.73
CA ARG A 350 -8.30 -5.96 -0.07
C ARG A 350 -8.66 -6.30 1.37
N LYS A 351 -9.26 -7.47 1.61
CA LYS A 351 -9.62 -7.93 2.96
C LYS A 351 -8.40 -8.10 3.84
N ASN A 352 -7.37 -8.81 3.37
CA ASN A 352 -6.13 -9.02 4.12
C ASN A 352 -5.49 -7.69 4.52
N THR A 353 -5.48 -6.72 3.61
CA THR A 353 -4.95 -5.37 3.88
C THR A 353 -5.79 -4.64 4.93
N ALA A 354 -7.12 -4.71 4.85
CA ALA A 354 -8.01 -4.12 5.86
C ALA A 354 -7.86 -4.78 7.25
N ILE A 355 -7.70 -6.12 7.31
CA ILE A 355 -7.41 -6.82 8.56
C ILE A 355 -6.06 -6.36 9.12
N PHE A 356 -5.05 -6.22 8.26
CA PHE A 356 -3.73 -5.75 8.69
C PHE A 356 -3.80 -4.34 9.29
N LEU A 357 -4.55 -3.42 8.65
CA LEU A 357 -4.83 -2.10 9.22
C LEU A 357 -5.46 -2.20 10.62
N GLY A 358 -6.45 -3.06 10.80
CA GLY A 358 -7.08 -3.26 12.12
C GLY A 358 -6.11 -3.78 13.18
N VAL A 359 -5.24 -4.73 12.82
CA VAL A 359 -4.21 -5.24 13.75
C VAL A 359 -3.16 -4.17 14.06
N LEU A 360 -2.78 -3.35 13.09
CA LEU A 360 -1.85 -2.24 13.33
C LEU A 360 -2.49 -1.12 14.14
N ALA A 361 -3.79 -0.89 14.03
CA ALA A 361 -4.51 0.00 14.93
C ALA A 361 -4.47 -0.53 16.37
N LEU A 362 -4.67 -1.85 16.59
CA LEU A 362 -4.52 -2.45 17.92
C LEU A 362 -3.10 -2.29 18.46
N LEU A 363 -2.09 -2.47 17.61
CA LEU A 363 -0.70 -2.24 17.97
C LEU A 363 -0.44 -0.76 18.29
N THR A 364 -1.01 0.17 17.51
CA THR A 364 -0.90 1.62 17.78
C THR A 364 -1.47 1.95 19.16
N ASP A 365 -2.65 1.43 19.49
CA ASP A 365 -3.27 1.65 20.81
C ASP A 365 -2.39 1.11 21.95
N ASP A 366 -1.79 -0.07 21.78
CA ASP A 366 -0.85 -0.63 22.74
C ASP A 366 0.43 0.21 22.88
N LEU A 367 1.01 0.67 21.77
CA LEU A 367 2.18 1.55 21.76
C LEU A 367 1.88 2.91 22.41
N MET A 368 0.70 3.48 22.18
CA MET A 368 0.22 4.70 22.83
C MET A 368 0.04 4.52 24.33
N PHE A 369 -0.46 3.36 24.76
CA PHE A 369 -0.58 3.03 26.17
C PHE A 369 0.79 2.90 26.86
N ARG A 370 1.76 2.23 26.21
CA ARG A 370 3.10 2.03 26.77
C ARG A 370 3.96 3.29 26.76
N LYS A 371 3.85 4.10 25.70
CA LYS A 371 4.54 5.39 25.56
C LYS A 371 3.53 6.45 25.12
N PRO A 372 2.81 7.05 26.09
CA PRO A 372 1.90 8.16 25.84
C PRO A 372 2.62 9.34 25.15
N PRO A 373 1.87 10.17 24.41
CA PRO A 373 2.45 11.33 23.74
C PRO A 373 3.01 12.32 24.76
N THR A 374 4.20 12.83 24.46
CA THR A 374 4.83 13.92 25.18
C THR A 374 4.08 15.25 24.98
N ALA A 375 4.37 16.27 25.78
CA ALA A 375 3.75 17.59 25.63
C ALA A 375 3.94 18.19 24.23
N GLU A 376 5.05 17.90 23.56
CA GLU A 376 5.34 18.35 22.20
C GLU A 376 4.58 17.54 21.12
N GLU A 377 4.15 16.33 21.44
CA GLU A 377 3.39 15.46 20.54
C GLU A 377 1.87 15.67 20.65
N ILE A 378 1.37 16.20 21.76
CA ILE A 378 -0.07 16.42 21.98
C ILE A 378 -0.73 17.28 20.88
N PRO A 379 -0.16 18.43 20.45
CA PRO A 379 -0.78 19.23 19.39
C PRO A 379 -0.95 18.45 18.09
N PHE A 380 0.04 17.66 17.71
CA PHE A 380 -0.04 16.80 16.53
C PHE A 380 -1.13 15.72 16.67
N CYS A 381 -1.25 15.10 17.84
CA CYS A 381 -2.34 14.14 18.09
C CYS A 381 -3.72 14.80 18.03
N GLN A 382 -3.83 16.07 18.45
CA GLN A 382 -5.07 16.85 18.32
C GLN A 382 -5.40 17.14 16.85
N ASP A 383 -4.42 17.58 16.06
CA ASP A 383 -4.60 17.80 14.62
C ASP A 383 -5.09 16.52 13.91
N LEU A 384 -4.50 15.36 14.25
CA LEU A 384 -4.97 14.07 13.72
C LEU A 384 -6.39 13.73 14.15
N MET A 385 -6.77 14.06 15.39
CA MET A 385 -8.13 13.83 15.89
C MET A 385 -9.15 14.69 15.15
N ASP A 386 -8.84 15.96 14.91
CA ASP A 386 -9.69 16.88 14.16
C ASP A 386 -9.90 16.41 12.71
N ILE A 387 -8.83 15.97 12.06
CA ILE A 387 -8.90 15.35 10.71
C ILE A 387 -9.77 14.08 10.76
N SER A 388 -9.59 13.24 11.77
CA SER A 388 -10.36 12.00 11.94
C SER A 388 -11.85 12.29 12.08
N ILE A 389 -12.24 13.30 12.88
CA ILE A 389 -13.63 13.70 13.07
C ILE A 389 -14.23 14.21 11.75
N ALA A 390 -13.50 15.05 11.03
CA ALA A 390 -13.94 15.60 9.75
C ALA A 390 -14.20 14.48 8.71
N VAL A 391 -13.25 13.55 8.57
CA VAL A 391 -13.35 12.42 7.63
C VAL A 391 -14.48 11.47 8.01
N MET A 392 -14.62 11.12 9.30
CA MET A 392 -15.71 10.26 9.76
C MET A 392 -17.08 10.89 9.51
N THR A 393 -17.21 12.19 9.70
CA THR A 393 -18.44 12.94 9.40
C THR A 393 -18.77 12.91 7.90
N GLU A 394 -17.76 12.96 7.01
CA GLU A 394 -17.97 12.82 5.56
C GLU A 394 -18.43 11.41 5.19
N ILE A 395 -17.79 10.38 5.75
CA ILE A 395 -18.16 8.97 5.53
C ILE A 395 -19.60 8.69 5.97
N GLU A 396 -20.02 9.19 7.13
CA GLU A 396 -21.39 9.03 7.63
C GLU A 396 -22.41 9.71 6.69
N LYS A 397 -22.13 10.94 6.23
CA LYS A 397 -22.98 11.65 5.27
C LYS A 397 -23.12 10.88 3.95
N GLU A 398 -22.01 10.37 3.40
CA GLU A 398 -22.04 9.59 2.16
C GLU A 398 -22.87 8.31 2.32
N ASN A 399 -22.79 7.62 3.47
CA ASN A 399 -23.58 6.42 3.74
C ASN A 399 -25.08 6.73 3.88
N MET A 400 -25.45 7.78 4.61
CA MET A 400 -26.84 8.21 4.74
C MET A 400 -27.47 8.59 3.39
N MET A 401 -26.70 9.19 2.47
CA MET A 401 -27.18 9.51 1.14
C MET A 401 -27.42 8.25 0.28
N LYS A 402 -26.54 7.25 0.39
CA LYS A 402 -26.70 5.97 -0.33
C LYS A 402 -27.96 5.24 0.10
N ASP A 403 -28.20 5.14 1.40
CA ASP A 403 -29.38 4.43 1.95
C ASP A 403 -30.72 5.08 1.53
N ASN A 404 -30.74 6.41 1.37
CA ASN A 404 -31.92 7.13 0.88
C ASN A 404 -32.13 6.99 -0.63
N SER A 405 -31.06 6.79 -1.40
CA SER A 405 -31.12 6.59 -2.86
C SER A 405 -31.49 5.17 -3.29
N SER A 406 -31.26 4.17 -2.43
CA SER A 406 -31.69 2.77 -2.66
C SER A 406 -33.13 2.46 -2.24
N ASN A 407 -33.83 3.44 -1.63
CA ASN A 407 -35.24 3.36 -1.23
C ASN A 407 -36.19 4.14 -2.18
N GLN A 408 -35.68 4.59 -3.33
CA GLN A 408 -36.44 5.12 -4.48
C GLN A 408 -36.27 4.16 -5.65
#